data_AF-A0A7Z1HPS8-F1
#
_entry.id   AF-A0A7Z1HPS8-F1
#
_cell.length_a   1.000
_cell.length_b   1.000
_cell.length_c   1.000
_cell.angle_alpha   90.00
_cell.angle_beta   90.00
_cell.angle_gamma   90.00
#
_symmetry.space_group_name_H-M   'P 1'
#
loop_
_entity.id
_entity.type
_entity.pdbx_description
1 polymer ?
#
loop_
_entity_poly.entity_id
_entity_poly.type
_entity_poly.pdbx_seq_one_letter_code
_entity_poly.pdbx_strand_id
1 'polypeptide(L)' 'MIVFLRVDHRLLHGQVAFSWTQYVGADCILIANDSVPNDDLRKTTIKMAK' A
#
# COMPACT_ATOMS: atom_id res chain seq x y z
N MET A 1 -14.47 -4.16 5.68
CA MET A 1 -13.96 -4.68 6.98
C MET A 1 -12.45 -4.58 6.94
N ILE A 2 -11.80 -4.07 7.99
CA ILE A 2 -10.32 -4.06 8.04
C ILE A 2 -9.87 -5.44 8.53
N VAL A 3 -9.20 -6.20 7.66
CA VAL A 3 -8.70 -7.55 7.97
C VAL A 3 -7.24 -7.56 8.43
N PHE A 4 -6.49 -6.50 8.11
CA PHE A 4 -5.07 -6.39 8.41
C PHE A 4 -4.64 -4.92 8.51
N LEU A 5 -3.69 -4.64 9.41
CA LEU A 5 -3.05 -3.33 9.56
C LEU A 5 -1.54 -3.52 9.63
N ARG A 6 -0.80 -2.71 8.87
CA ARG A 6 0.67 -2.74 8.85
C ARG A 6 1.23 -1.33 8.84
N VAL A 7 2.29 -1.13 9.63
CA VAL A 7 3.11 0.07 9.62
C VAL A 7 4.41 -0.23 8.88
N ASP A 8 4.64 0.44 7.75
CA ASP A 8 5.89 0.37 6.99
C ASP A 8 6.18 1.73 6.35
N HIS A 9 7.38 2.27 6.59
CA HIS A 9 7.82 3.55 6.03
C HIS A 9 7.91 3.55 4.49
N ARG A 10 8.05 2.36 3.88
CA ARG A 10 8.09 2.18 2.42
C ARG A 10 6.70 2.04 1.79
N LEU A 11 5.65 1.95 2.60
CA LEU A 11 4.25 1.84 2.15
C LEU A 11 4.05 0.60 1.25
N LEU A 12 3.66 0.79 -0.01
CA LEU A 12 3.44 -0.26 -1.00
C LEU A 12 4.73 -0.49 -1.82
N HIS A 13 5.43 -1.60 -1.57
CA HIS A 13 6.68 -1.90 -2.26
C HIS A 13 6.93 -3.41 -2.43
N GLY A 14 7.56 -3.74 -3.55
CA GLY A 14 8.06 -5.08 -3.87
C GLY A 14 7.02 -6.19 -3.78
N GLN A 15 7.50 -7.43 -3.67
CA GLN A 15 6.63 -8.61 -3.55
C GLN A 15 5.93 -8.71 -2.18
N VAL A 16 6.42 -7.99 -1.18
CA VAL A 16 5.89 -8.06 0.20
C VAL A 16 4.43 -7.60 0.23
N ALA A 17 4.08 -6.54 -0.52
CA ALA A 17 2.69 -6.09 -0.63
C ALA A 17 1.77 -7.18 -1.21
N PHE A 18 2.22 -7.86 -2.26
CA PHE A 18 1.45 -8.93 -2.91
C PHE A 18 1.26 -10.13 -1.98
N SER A 19 2.32 -10.58 -1.31
CA SER A 19 2.26 -11.71 -0.37
C SER A 19 1.26 -11.48 0.75
N TRP A 20 1.25 -10.29 1.36
CA TRP A 20 0.27 -9.98 2.42
C TRP A 20 -1.16 -9.90 1.90
N THR A 21 -1.35 -9.25 0.74
CA THR A 21 -2.68 -9.09 0.14
C THR A 21 -3.31 -10.45 -0.17
N GLN A 22 -2.54 -11.39 -0.74
CA GLN A 22 -2.97 -12.75 -0.99
C GLN A 22 -3.21 -13.55 0.30
N TYR A 23 -2.30 -13.44 1.28
CA TYR A 23 -2.39 -14.19 2.53
C TYR A 23 -3.65 -13.84 3.34
N VAL A 24 -4.02 -12.56 3.41
CA VAL A 24 -5.20 -12.11 4.18
C VAL A 24 -6.48 -12.06 3.33
N GLY A 25 -6.39 -12.30 2.02
CA GLY A 25 -7.51 -12.19 1.10
C GLY A 25 -8.10 -10.78 0.99
N ALA A 26 -7.24 -9.75 1.05
CA ALA A 26 -7.69 -8.36 0.93
C ALA A 26 -8.02 -8.01 -0.53
N ASP A 27 -9.16 -7.34 -0.73
CA ASP A 27 -9.64 -6.82 -2.01
C ASP A 27 -9.31 -5.33 -2.22
N CYS A 28 -8.90 -4.66 -1.15
CA CYS A 28 -8.59 -3.23 -1.13
C CYS A 28 -7.38 -2.94 -0.24
N ILE A 29 -6.52 -2.03 -0.69
CA ILE A 29 -5.39 -1.49 0.08
C ILE A 29 -5.61 0.00 0.30
N LEU A 30 -5.63 0.43 1.56
CA LEU A 30 -5.67 1.83 1.94
C LEU A 30 -4.32 2.25 2.52
N ILE A 31 -3.79 3.37 2.02
CA ILE A 31 -2.55 3.97 2.52
C ILE A 31 -2.92 5.25 3.28
N ALA A 32 -2.86 5.19 4.60
CA ALA A 32 -3.08 6.35 5.46
C ALA A 32 -1.78 7.15 5.62
N ASN A 33 -1.54 8.08 4.71
CA ASN A 33 -0.38 8.96 4.74
C ASN A 33 -0.71 10.32 4.12
N ASP A 34 -0.55 11.41 4.88
CA ASP A 34 -0.94 12.76 4.47
C ASP A 34 0.06 13.42 3.50
N SER A 35 1.30 12.93 3.42
CA SER A 35 2.30 13.51 2.52
C SER A 35 2.23 12.95 1.11
N VAL A 36 1.80 11.69 0.95
CA VAL A 36 1.69 11.02 -0.37
C VAL A 36 0.76 11.76 -1.36
N PRO A 37 -0.42 12.27 -0.96
CA PRO A 37 -1.29 13.02 -1.87
C PRO A 37 -0.65 14.29 -2.44
N ASN A 38 0.31 14.88 -1.72
CA ASN A 38 0.99 16.13 -2.08
C ASN A 38 2.30 15.88 -2.87
N ASP A 39 2.66 14.63 -3.13
CA ASP A 39 3.85 14.22 -3.88
C ASP A 39 3.43 13.36 -5.08
N ASP A 40 3.31 14.01 -6.24
CA ASP A 40 2.83 13.37 -7.47
C ASP A 40 3.71 12.22 -7.94
N LEU A 41 5.02 12.30 -7.70
CA LEU A 41 5.98 11.24 -8.04
C LEU A 41 5.71 10.00 -7.18
N ARG A 42 5.67 10.17 -5.85
CA ARG A 42 5.36 9.07 -4.91
C ARG A 42 4.00 8.46 -5.16
N LYS A 43 2.98 9.29 -5.42
CA LYS A 43 1.63 8.85 -5.74
C LYS A 43 1.59 7.99 -6.99
N THR A 44 2.34 8.36 -8.02
CA THR A 44 2.44 7.60 -9.27
C THR A 44 3.18 6.28 -9.06
N THR A 45 4.33 6.29 -8.37
CA THR A 45 5.09 5.08 -8.06
C THR A 45 4.28 4.07 -7.27
N ILE A 46 3.52 4.51 -6.27
CA ILE A 46 2.64 3.66 -5.47
C ILE A 46 1.53 3.04 -6.33
N LYS A 47 0.92 3.82 -7.24
CA LYS A 47 -0.12 3.29 -8.14
C LYS A 47 0.42 2.25 -9.11
N MET A 48 1.67 2.37 -9.53
CA MET A 48 2.34 1.42 -10.42
C MET A 48 2.74 0.11 -9.71
N ALA A 49 2.84 0.11 -8.38
CA ALA A 49 3.14 -1.09 -7.60
C ALA A 49 1.94 -2.03 -7.41
N LYS A 50 0.87 -1.83 -8.20
CA LYS A 50 -0.33 -2.67 -8.23
C LYS A 50 -0.11 -3.95 -9.04
#